data_AF-A0A9Q0RWR6-F1
#
_entry.id   AF-A0A9Q0RWR6-F1
#
_cell.length_a   1.000
_cell.length_b   1.000
_cell.length_c   1.000
_cell.angle_alpha   90.00
_cell.angle_beta   90.00
_cell.angle_gamma   90.00
#
_symmetry.space_group_name_H-M   'P 1'
#
loop_
_entity.id
_entity.type
_entity.pdbx_description
1 polymer ?
#
loop_
_entity_poly.entity_id
_entity_poly.type
_entity_poly.pdbx_seq_one_letter_code
_entity_poly.pdbx_strand_id
1 'polypeptide(L)'
;MGKRKADDELERFVWKRNIILDIQLLNEIELFNLYALRNQKPVWDEIAEHLMGHPMMMKASGRSCRERAAQLLKNHRRNERSSVQTSGVGHDRETLLQQLLTNVSKLEEARPSITVKSLFATNDCAEAESILRDSVLVSDSESDKEAEMSFRKDELDFRKEELTVKKQEIEVQRLKIEADAQQNKALMELLAKTVNPEPKK
;
A
#
# COMPACT_ATOMS: atom_id res chain seq x y z
N MET A 1 -21.15 -37.57 27.88
CA MET A 1 -21.03 -36.33 27.08
C MET A 1 -19.67 -36.30 26.41
N GLY A 2 -19.60 -36.67 25.13
CA GLY A 2 -18.34 -36.69 24.37
C GLY A 2 -18.53 -35.88 23.09
N LYS A 3 -18.20 -34.59 23.13
CA LYS A 3 -18.07 -33.77 21.92
C LYS A 3 -16.73 -34.15 21.26
N ARG A 4 -16.74 -35.18 20.41
CA ARG A 4 -15.57 -35.56 19.61
C ARG A 4 -15.60 -34.74 18.32
N LYS A 5 -14.63 -33.82 18.23
CA LYS A 5 -13.86 -33.49 17.03
C LYS A 5 -14.65 -33.47 15.71
N ALA A 6 -15.37 -32.37 15.50
CA ALA A 6 -15.44 -31.76 14.17
C ALA A 6 -14.19 -30.87 14.01
N ASP A 7 -13.00 -31.45 14.23
CA ASP A 7 -11.77 -30.79 13.81
C ASP A 7 -11.72 -31.00 12.31
N ASP A 8 -12.29 -30.02 11.64
CA ASP A 8 -12.11 -29.66 10.25
C ASP A 8 -10.85 -30.30 9.68
N GLU A 9 -11.05 -31.21 8.73
CA GLU A 9 -10.13 -31.37 7.62
C GLU A 9 -10.09 -30.02 6.89
N LEU A 10 -9.41 -29.04 7.48
CA LEU A 10 -8.81 -27.92 6.78
C LEU A 10 -7.83 -28.57 5.81
N GLU A 11 -8.35 -28.94 4.64
CA GLU A 11 -7.59 -29.24 3.45
C GLU A 11 -6.44 -28.23 3.44
N ARG A 12 -5.21 -28.71 3.69
CA ARG A 12 -4.04 -27.84 3.73
C ARG A 12 -4.02 -27.11 2.41
N PHE A 13 -4.34 -25.82 2.43
CA PHE A 13 -4.38 -25.02 1.23
C PHE A 13 -2.99 -25.03 0.61
N VAL A 14 -2.85 -25.71 -0.54
CA VAL A 14 -1.61 -25.73 -1.31
C VAL A 14 -1.69 -24.59 -2.30
N TRP A 15 -0.86 -23.57 -2.08
CA TRP A 15 -0.74 -22.42 -2.96
C TRP A 15 -0.18 -22.88 -4.32
N LYS A 16 -1.05 -23.09 -5.31
CA LYS A 16 -0.63 -23.35 -6.68
C LYS A 16 0.07 -22.11 -7.24
N ARG A 17 1.14 -22.28 -8.01
CA ARG A 17 1.83 -21.15 -8.65
C ARG A 17 0.85 -20.40 -9.54
N ASN A 18 0.59 -19.15 -9.21
CA ASN A 18 -0.26 -18.26 -9.99
C ASN A 18 0.28 -16.84 -9.82
N ILE A 19 0.84 -16.30 -10.89
CA ILE A 19 1.50 -14.98 -10.90
C ILE A 19 0.54 -13.87 -10.50
N ILE A 20 -0.75 -13.96 -10.85
CA ILE A 20 -1.72 -12.93 -10.48
C ILE A 20 -1.91 -12.89 -8.96
N LEU A 21 -1.98 -14.06 -8.32
CA LEU A 21 -2.13 -14.15 -6.87
C LEU A 21 -0.85 -13.75 -6.15
N ASP A 22 0.31 -14.06 -6.74
CA ASP A 22 1.61 -13.65 -6.21
C ASP A 22 1.78 -12.13 -6.28
N ILE A 23 1.38 -11.51 -7.40
CA ILE A 23 1.35 -10.03 -7.55
C ILE A 23 0.44 -9.42 -6.49
N GLN A 24 -0.78 -9.95 -6.32
CA GLN A 24 -1.71 -9.39 -5.34
C GLN A 24 -1.16 -9.50 -3.92
N LEU A 25 -0.61 -10.66 -3.54
CA LEU A 25 0.03 -10.84 -2.24
C LEU A 25 1.16 -9.82 -2.02
N LEU A 26 2.03 -9.62 -3.01
CA LEU A 26 3.15 -8.68 -2.89
C LEU A 26 2.70 -7.22 -2.83
N ASN A 27 1.65 -6.84 -3.56
CA ASN A 27 1.03 -5.53 -3.46
C ASN A 27 0.53 -5.25 -2.04
N GLU A 28 -0.19 -6.19 -1.41
CA GLU A 28 -0.63 -6.02 -0.03
C GLU A 28 0.57 -5.91 0.93
N ILE A 29 1.61 -6.73 0.74
CA ILE A 29 2.82 -6.67 1.56
C ILE A 29 3.51 -5.30 1.47
N GLU A 30 3.61 -4.74 0.27
CA GLU A 30 4.17 -3.42 0.01
C GLU A 30 3.31 -2.32 0.63
N LEU A 31 1.98 -2.39 0.46
CA LEU A 31 1.02 -1.42 0.99
C LEU A 31 1.05 -1.35 2.53
N PHE A 32 1.04 -2.51 3.20
CA PHE A 32 1.07 -2.57 4.66
C PHE A 32 2.46 -2.35 5.26
N ASN A 33 3.51 -2.35 4.45
CA ASN A 33 4.91 -2.26 4.86
C ASN A 33 5.24 -3.15 6.08
N LEU A 34 4.98 -4.45 5.92
CA LEU A 34 5.13 -5.47 6.97
C LEU A 34 6.46 -5.44 7.73
N TYR A 35 7.54 -5.00 7.08
CA TYR A 35 8.89 -5.06 7.63
C TYR A 35 9.25 -3.86 8.51
N ALA A 36 8.47 -2.78 8.46
CA ALA A 36 8.60 -1.65 9.38
C ALA A 36 8.13 -2.00 10.81
N LEU A 37 7.37 -3.07 10.98
CA LEU A 37 6.71 -3.41 12.24
C LEU A 37 7.46 -4.47 13.04
N ARG A 38 7.56 -4.25 14.35
CA ARG A 38 8.17 -5.21 15.29
C ARG A 38 7.35 -6.49 15.42
N ASN A 39 6.03 -6.40 15.34
CA ASN A 39 5.11 -7.54 15.38
C ASN A 39 4.36 -7.66 14.05
N GLN A 40 4.73 -8.64 13.25
CA GLN A 40 4.19 -8.83 11.90
C GLN A 40 2.94 -9.70 11.87
N LYS A 41 2.66 -10.46 12.94
CA LYS A 41 1.56 -11.44 12.96
C LYS A 41 0.18 -10.83 12.63
N PRO A 42 -0.30 -9.77 13.31
CA PRO A 42 -1.62 -9.22 13.04
C PRO A 42 -1.74 -8.70 11.60
N VAL A 43 -0.67 -8.11 11.07
CA VAL A 43 -0.66 -7.60 9.69
C VAL A 43 -0.72 -8.72 8.65
N TRP A 44 -0.08 -9.85 8.92
CA TRP A 44 -0.26 -11.03 8.06
C TRP A 44 -1.70 -11.53 8.05
N ASP A 45 -2.39 -11.46 9.19
CA ASP A 45 -3.80 -11.85 9.30
C ASP A 45 -4.70 -10.85 8.53
N GLU A 46 -4.46 -9.53 8.65
CA GLU A 46 -5.14 -8.49 7.87
C GLU A 46 -4.94 -8.64 6.35
N ILE A 47 -3.71 -8.90 5.91
CA ILE A 47 -3.42 -9.18 4.50
C ILE A 47 -4.20 -10.39 4.00
N ALA A 48 -4.31 -11.44 4.83
CA ALA A 48 -5.09 -12.62 4.47
C ALA A 48 -6.58 -12.30 4.34
N GLU A 49 -7.15 -11.47 5.22
CA GLU A 49 -8.52 -11.01 5.13
C GLU A 49 -8.78 -10.20 3.86
N HIS A 50 -7.86 -9.30 3.49
CA HIS A 50 -7.94 -8.55 2.24
C HIS A 50 -7.92 -9.46 1.00
N LEU A 51 -7.02 -10.46 0.98
CA LEU A 51 -6.93 -11.42 -0.11
C LEU A 51 -8.18 -12.32 -0.21
N MET A 52 -8.82 -12.63 0.91
CA MET A 52 -10.10 -13.36 0.93
C MET A 52 -11.26 -12.52 0.37
N GLY A 53 -11.24 -11.20 0.57
CA GLY A 53 -12.24 -10.27 0.03
C GLY A 53 -12.11 -9.99 -1.48
N HIS A 54 -10.99 -10.37 -2.10
CA HIS A 54 -10.75 -10.12 -3.51
C HIS A 54 -11.62 -11.02 -4.41
N PRO A 55 -12.06 -10.55 -5.61
CA PRO A 55 -12.92 -11.34 -6.54
C PRO A 55 -12.38 -12.71 -6.94
N MET A 56 -11.08 -12.95 -6.77
CA MET A 56 -10.43 -14.24 -7.03
C MET A 56 -10.62 -15.26 -5.90
N MET A 57 -11.29 -14.88 -4.79
CA MET A 57 -11.64 -15.70 -3.62
C MET A 57 -10.53 -16.67 -3.23
N MET A 58 -9.43 -16.12 -2.73
CA MET A 58 -8.30 -16.92 -2.26
C MET A 58 -8.60 -17.48 -0.87
N LYS A 59 -8.45 -18.79 -0.66
CA LYS A 59 -8.34 -19.33 0.69
C LYS A 59 -6.97 -18.93 1.26
N ALA A 60 -6.90 -17.81 1.96
CA ALA A 60 -5.67 -17.27 2.54
C ALA A 60 -5.73 -17.28 4.07
N SER A 61 -4.59 -17.51 4.71
CA SER A 61 -4.36 -17.33 6.14
C SER A 61 -3.08 -16.53 6.31
N GLY A 62 -2.90 -15.82 7.42
CA GLY A 62 -1.66 -15.06 7.63
C GLY A 62 -0.41 -15.95 7.57
N ARG A 63 -0.54 -17.21 8.02
CA ARG A 63 0.52 -18.22 7.88
C ARG A 63 0.83 -18.56 6.43
N SER A 64 -0.18 -18.85 5.61
CA SER A 64 0.03 -19.25 4.21
C SER A 64 0.57 -18.09 3.37
N CYS A 65 0.12 -16.85 3.64
CA CYS A 65 0.65 -15.64 3.01
C CYS A 65 2.13 -15.46 3.33
N ARG A 66 2.52 -15.57 4.60
CA ARG A 66 3.92 -15.47 5.03
C ARG A 66 4.80 -16.55 4.40
N GLU A 67 4.35 -17.80 4.42
CA GLU A 67 5.09 -18.92 3.83
C GLU A 67 5.28 -18.72 2.32
N ARG A 68 4.25 -18.25 1.62
CA ARG A 68 4.31 -17.95 0.18
C ARG A 68 5.27 -16.80 -0.12
N ALA A 69 5.18 -15.69 0.62
CA ALA A 69 6.06 -14.54 0.46
C ALA A 69 7.54 -14.93 0.67
N ALA A 70 7.82 -15.70 1.73
CA ALA A 70 9.18 -16.20 1.99
C ALA A 70 9.70 -17.10 0.86
N GLN A 71 8.85 -17.94 0.27
CA GLN A 71 9.21 -18.75 -0.89
C GLN A 71 9.50 -17.89 -2.13
N LEU A 72 8.67 -16.87 -2.38
CA LEU A 72 8.83 -15.95 -3.52
C LEU A 72 10.15 -15.18 -3.42
N LEU A 73 10.44 -14.56 -2.27
CA LEU A 73 11.68 -13.83 -2.02
C LEU A 73 12.92 -14.74 -2.09
N LYS A 74 12.84 -15.94 -1.50
CA LYS A 74 13.91 -16.94 -1.61
C LYS A 74 14.18 -17.35 -3.06
N ASN A 75 13.13 -17.51 -3.87
CA ASN A 75 13.28 -17.85 -5.28
C ASN A 75 13.84 -16.65 -6.07
N HIS A 76 13.40 -15.42 -5.78
CA HIS A 76 13.92 -14.21 -6.41
C HIS A 76 15.43 -14.06 -6.19
N ARG A 77 15.91 -14.18 -4.94
CA ARG A 77 17.34 -14.17 -4.60
C ARG A 77 18.16 -15.27 -5.28
N ARG A 78 17.53 -16.40 -5.61
CA ARG A 78 18.15 -17.50 -6.36
C ARG A 78 18.15 -17.23 -7.86
N ASN A 79 17.07 -16.65 -8.39
CA ASN A 79 16.84 -16.41 -9.80
C ASN A 79 17.50 -15.12 -10.31
N GLU A 80 17.93 -14.19 -9.47
CA GLU A 80 18.89 -13.14 -9.89
C GLU A 80 20.15 -13.74 -10.55
N ARG A 81 20.45 -15.02 -10.27
CA ARG A 81 21.55 -15.77 -10.88
C ARG A 81 21.12 -16.61 -12.10
N SER A 82 19.85 -16.65 -12.46
CA SER A 82 19.32 -17.52 -13.51
C SER A 82 18.09 -16.89 -14.18
N SER A 83 18.28 -16.39 -15.40
CA SER A 83 17.21 -15.89 -16.27
C SER A 83 16.20 -17.01 -16.54
N VAL A 84 15.08 -17.02 -15.82
CA VAL A 84 13.99 -17.96 -16.07
C VAL A 84 12.94 -17.20 -16.87
N GLN A 85 12.98 -17.35 -18.18
CA GLN A 85 11.87 -17.00 -19.07
C GLN A 85 10.69 -17.91 -18.73
N THR A 86 9.59 -17.36 -18.23
CA THR A 86 8.34 -18.11 -18.11
C THR A 86 7.55 -17.98 -19.41
N SER A 87 7.58 -19.03 -20.23
CA SER A 87 6.79 -19.09 -21.47
C SER A 87 5.29 -19.12 -21.14
N GLY A 88 4.53 -18.16 -21.66
CA GLY A 88 3.06 -18.12 -21.59
C GLY A 88 2.45 -17.13 -20.60
N VAL A 89 3.26 -16.32 -19.92
CA VAL A 89 2.79 -15.22 -19.07
C VAL A 89 3.00 -13.91 -19.83
N GLY A 90 2.01 -13.02 -19.83
CA GLY A 90 2.16 -11.69 -20.45
C GLY A 90 3.36 -10.95 -19.84
N HIS A 91 4.25 -10.46 -20.69
CA HIS A 91 5.51 -9.81 -20.29
C HIS A 91 5.31 -8.75 -19.21
N ASP A 92 4.24 -7.95 -19.32
CA ASP A 92 3.91 -6.89 -18.36
C ASP A 92 3.71 -7.41 -16.93
N ARG A 93 3.09 -8.58 -16.77
CA ARG A 93 2.84 -9.18 -15.46
C ARG A 93 4.11 -9.74 -14.83
N GLU A 94 4.99 -10.31 -15.66
CA GLU A 94 6.28 -10.78 -15.19
C GLU A 94 7.17 -9.61 -14.75
N THR A 95 7.19 -8.53 -15.52
CA THR A 95 7.89 -7.29 -15.15
C THR A 95 7.36 -6.70 -13.86
N LEU A 96 6.04 -6.60 -13.70
CA LEU A 96 5.41 -6.12 -12.46
C LEU A 96 5.77 -7.01 -11.27
N LEU A 97 5.70 -8.34 -11.42
CA LEU A 97 6.09 -9.26 -10.36
C LEU A 97 7.55 -9.06 -9.93
N GLN A 98 8.48 -8.90 -10.88
CA GLN A 98 9.89 -8.67 -10.57
C GLN A 98 10.12 -7.33 -9.87
N GLN A 99 9.42 -6.27 -10.29
CA GLN A 99 9.47 -4.97 -9.63
C GLN A 99 9.01 -5.07 -8.17
N LEU A 100 7.87 -5.71 -7.93
CA LEU A 100 7.34 -5.91 -6.58
C LEU A 100 8.27 -6.75 -5.71
N LEU A 101 8.84 -7.84 -6.24
CA LEU A 101 9.82 -8.66 -5.52
C LEU A 101 11.05 -7.85 -5.12
N THR A 102 11.53 -6.98 -6.01
CA THR A 102 12.66 -6.08 -5.75
C THR A 102 12.33 -5.11 -4.62
N ASN A 103 11.16 -4.47 -4.68
CA ASN A 103 10.71 -3.53 -3.65
C ASN A 103 10.55 -4.20 -2.29
N VAL A 104 9.85 -5.34 -2.25
CA VAL A 104 9.62 -6.08 -1.01
C VAL A 104 10.93 -6.63 -0.43
N SER A 105 11.92 -7.03 -1.25
CA SER A 105 13.25 -7.42 -0.75
C SER A 105 13.97 -6.24 -0.10
N LYS A 106 13.90 -5.04 -0.70
CA LYS A 106 14.48 -3.82 -0.11
C LYS A 106 13.84 -3.47 1.23
N LEU A 107 12.51 -3.64 1.35
CA LEU A 107 11.81 -3.44 2.63
C LEU A 107 12.27 -4.45 3.69
N GLU A 108 12.49 -5.72 3.32
CA GLU A 108 13.03 -6.73 4.24
C GLU A 108 14.45 -6.39 4.71
N GLU A 109 15.30 -5.87 3.83
CA GLU A 109 16.68 -5.48 4.11
C GLU A 109 16.78 -4.19 4.94
N ALA A 110 15.86 -3.24 4.73
CA ALA A 110 15.78 -2.00 5.50
C ALA A 110 15.32 -2.21 6.95
N ARG A 111 14.97 -3.44 7.34
CA ARG A 111 14.63 -3.79 8.71
C ARG A 111 15.80 -3.41 9.64
N PRO A 112 15.58 -2.58 10.67
CA PRO A 112 16.60 -2.30 11.66
C PRO A 112 17.11 -3.62 12.24
N SER A 113 18.37 -3.97 11.92
CA SER A 113 18.98 -5.14 12.51
C SER A 113 19.17 -4.81 13.98
N ILE A 114 18.24 -5.27 14.82
CA ILE A 114 18.42 -5.27 16.26
C ILE A 114 19.54 -6.28 16.52
N THR A 115 20.79 -5.83 16.41
CA THR A 115 22.02 -6.61 16.59
C THR A 115 22.25 -6.84 18.08
N VAL A 116 21.27 -7.40 18.77
CA VAL A 116 21.29 -7.61 20.21
C VAL A 116 22.06 -8.88 20.59
N LYS A 117 22.60 -9.63 19.61
CA LYS A 117 23.42 -10.82 19.87
C LYS A 117 24.91 -10.53 20.14
N SER A 118 25.38 -9.31 19.93
CA SER A 118 26.79 -8.93 20.18
C SER A 118 27.06 -8.38 21.59
N LEU A 119 26.01 -8.07 22.36
CA LEU A 119 26.14 -7.42 23.68
C LEU A 119 26.01 -8.40 24.86
N PHE A 120 25.72 -9.69 24.61
CA PHE A 120 25.62 -10.72 25.65
C PHE A 120 26.83 -11.65 25.72
N ALA A 121 27.99 -11.25 25.17
CA ALA A 121 29.21 -12.06 25.20
C ALA A 121 30.07 -11.84 26.45
N THR A 122 29.68 -10.97 27.39
CA THR A 122 30.41 -10.74 28.64
C THR A 122 29.57 -11.10 29.86
N ASN A 123 30.14 -11.95 30.71
CA ASN A 123 29.54 -12.69 31.82
C ASN A 123 29.13 -11.87 33.06
N ASP A 124 28.87 -10.57 32.94
CA ASP A 124 28.51 -9.72 34.08
C ASP A 124 27.10 -9.14 33.90
N CYS A 125 26.11 -9.96 34.26
CA CYS A 125 24.68 -9.74 33.99
C CYS A 125 23.98 -8.73 34.93
N ALA A 126 24.65 -8.19 35.94
CA ALA A 126 24.01 -7.29 36.91
C ALA A 126 24.26 -5.79 36.64
N GLU A 127 25.40 -5.45 36.04
CA GLU A 127 25.79 -4.03 35.84
C GLU A 127 25.34 -3.48 34.48
N ALA A 128 25.16 -4.35 33.48
CA ALA A 128 24.69 -3.99 32.14
C ALA A 128 23.19 -3.63 32.09
N GLU A 129 22.35 -4.16 32.99
CA GLU A 129 20.92 -3.80 33.04
C GLU A 129 20.69 -2.35 33.49
N SER A 130 21.59 -1.80 34.31
CA SER A 130 21.50 -0.40 34.76
C SER A 130 21.86 0.58 33.65
N ILE A 131 22.85 0.25 32.81
CA ILE A 131 23.28 1.12 31.71
C ILE A 131 22.29 1.06 30.53
N LEU A 132 21.65 -0.09 30.30
CA LEU A 132 20.64 -0.24 29.25
C LEU A 132 19.31 0.49 29.55
N ARG A 133 18.97 0.74 30.82
CA ARG A 133 17.77 1.55 31.13
C ARG A 133 17.96 3.04 30.86
N ASP A 134 19.15 3.57 31.08
CA ASP A 134 19.41 5.01 30.92
C ASP A 134 19.90 5.39 29.51
N SER A 135 20.52 4.47 28.77
CA SER A 135 21.01 4.71 27.40
C SER A 135 19.94 4.53 26.32
N VAL A 136 18.93 3.67 26.53
CA VAL A 136 17.87 3.35 25.55
C VAL A 136 16.75 4.39 25.51
N LEU A 137 16.71 5.34 26.45
CA LEU A 137 15.65 6.35 26.52
C LEU A 137 15.99 7.71 25.90
N VAL A 138 17.20 7.92 25.37
CA VAL A 138 17.63 9.27 24.96
C VAL A 138 18.07 9.40 23.48
N SER A 139 18.45 8.32 22.78
CA SER A 139 19.09 8.48 21.46
C SER A 139 18.20 8.26 20.23
N ASP A 140 17.05 7.60 20.35
CA ASP A 140 16.18 7.27 19.20
C ASP A 140 14.96 8.21 19.06
N SER A 141 14.81 9.20 19.95
CA SER A 141 13.58 10.01 19.99
C SER A 141 13.59 11.26 19.09
N GLU A 142 14.73 11.66 18.54
CA GLU A 142 14.84 12.91 17.76
C GLU A 142 14.78 12.67 16.26
N SER A 143 15.48 11.67 15.72
CA SER A 143 15.42 11.34 14.28
C SER A 143 14.05 10.85 13.85
N ASP A 144 13.40 10.04 14.69
CA ASP A 144 12.06 9.51 14.39
C ASP A 144 11.00 10.62 14.46
N LYS A 145 11.18 11.61 15.36
CA LYS A 145 10.31 12.80 15.41
C LYS A 145 10.54 13.72 14.22
N GLU A 146 11.78 13.88 13.75
CA GLU A 146 12.08 14.68 12.55
C GLU A 146 11.47 14.05 11.29
N ALA A 147 11.59 12.74 11.13
CA ALA A 147 10.98 12.00 10.03
C ALA A 147 9.44 12.04 10.08
N GLU A 148 8.85 11.92 11.28
CA GLU A 148 7.39 12.03 11.44
C GLU A 148 6.91 13.46 11.16
N MET A 149 7.66 14.48 11.58
CA MET A 149 7.35 15.88 11.29
C MET A 149 7.51 16.22 9.80
N SER A 150 8.50 15.66 9.11
CA SER A 150 8.66 15.85 7.66
C SER A 150 7.51 15.20 6.89
N PHE A 151 7.09 13.99 7.29
CA PHE A 151 5.97 13.30 6.64
C PHE A 151 4.65 14.06 6.83
N ARG A 152 4.40 14.58 8.03
CA ARG A 152 3.21 15.43 8.29
C ARG A 152 3.24 16.74 7.50
N LYS A 153 4.42 17.30 7.25
CA LYS A 153 4.59 18.50 6.43
C LYS A 153 4.26 18.23 4.96
N ASP A 154 4.78 17.14 4.42
CA ASP A 154 4.51 16.72 3.04
C ASP A 154 3.03 16.39 2.83
N GLU A 155 2.40 15.72 3.80
CA GLU A 155 0.95 15.45 3.77
C GLU A 155 0.12 16.74 3.77
N LEU A 156 0.52 17.74 4.57
CA LEU A 156 -0.14 19.04 4.60
C LEU A 156 0.02 19.80 3.28
N ASP A 157 1.20 19.76 2.66
CA ASP A 157 1.45 20.43 1.39
C ASP A 157 0.68 19.75 0.25
N PHE A 158 0.57 18.42 0.25
CA PHE A 158 -0.29 17.69 -0.68
C PHE A 158 -1.77 18.07 -0.53
N ARG A 159 -2.28 18.16 0.71
CA ARG A 159 -3.68 18.59 0.96
C ARG A 159 -3.93 20.03 0.52
N LYS A 160 -2.96 20.94 0.64
CA LYS A 160 -3.08 22.31 0.11
C LYS A 160 -3.15 22.31 -1.41
N GLU A 161 -2.32 21.50 -2.06
CA GLU A 161 -2.33 21.39 -3.52
C GLU A 161 -3.67 20.82 -4.02
N GLU A 162 -4.18 19.76 -3.37
CA GLU A 162 -5.50 19.18 -3.66
C GLU A 162 -6.62 20.23 -3.50
N LEU A 163 -6.60 21.02 -2.44
CA LEU A 163 -7.57 22.12 -2.24
C LEU A 163 -7.44 23.21 -3.31
N THR A 164 -6.22 23.49 -3.77
CA THR A 164 -5.97 24.49 -4.81
C THR A 164 -6.55 24.03 -6.15
N VAL A 165 -6.35 22.76 -6.49
CA VAL A 165 -6.93 22.13 -7.69
C VAL A 165 -8.46 22.14 -7.61
N LYS A 166 -9.06 21.74 -6.48
CA LYS A 166 -10.52 21.78 -6.30
C LYS A 166 -11.07 23.20 -6.43
N LYS A 167 -10.36 24.21 -5.93
CA LYS A 167 -10.76 25.61 -6.06
C LYS A 167 -10.74 26.06 -7.53
N GLN A 168 -9.71 25.71 -8.28
CA GLN A 168 -9.61 26.00 -9.71
C GLN A 168 -10.73 25.29 -10.51
N GLU A 169 -11.04 24.04 -10.17
CA GLU A 169 -12.11 23.29 -10.81
C GLU A 169 -13.48 23.95 -10.61
N ILE A 170 -13.78 24.38 -9.37
CA ILE A 170 -15.01 25.12 -9.05
C ILE A 170 -15.08 26.45 -9.83
N GLU A 171 -13.95 27.14 -9.97
CA GLU A 171 -13.88 28.40 -10.73
C GLU A 171 -14.15 28.19 -12.22
N VAL A 172 -13.59 27.14 -12.82
CA VAL A 172 -13.88 26.74 -14.21
C VAL A 172 -15.36 26.39 -14.38
N GLN A 173 -15.95 25.64 -13.45
CA GLN A 173 -17.39 25.33 -13.49
C GLN A 173 -18.25 26.58 -13.39
N ARG A 174 -17.89 27.54 -12.53
CA ARG A 174 -18.58 28.84 -12.43
C ARG A 174 -18.55 29.62 -13.74
N LEU A 175 -17.38 29.74 -14.35
CA LEU A 175 -17.21 30.46 -15.62
C LEU A 175 -18.03 29.80 -16.74
N LYS A 176 -18.11 28.46 -16.75
CA LYS A 176 -18.94 27.73 -17.71
C LYS A 176 -20.42 28.05 -17.54
N ILE A 177 -20.94 28.01 -16.31
CA ILE A 177 -22.33 28.36 -16.02
C ILE A 177 -22.64 29.81 -16.40
N GLU A 178 -21.72 30.73 -16.16
CA GLU A 178 -21.89 32.14 -16.53
C GLU A 178 -21.91 32.34 -18.05
N ALA A 179 -21.03 31.67 -18.78
CA ALA A 179 -21.02 31.69 -20.24
C ALA A 179 -22.33 31.14 -20.82
N ASP A 180 -22.82 30.01 -20.29
CA ASP A 180 -24.09 29.41 -20.71
C ASP A 180 -25.28 30.35 -20.42
N ALA A 181 -25.27 31.04 -19.27
CA ALA A 181 -26.30 32.01 -18.92
C ALA A 181 -26.30 33.23 -19.87
N GLN A 182 -25.13 33.73 -20.27
CA GLN A 182 -25.00 34.81 -21.23
C GLN A 182 -25.47 34.39 -22.63
N GLN A 183 -25.11 33.19 -23.09
CA GLN A 183 -25.60 32.63 -24.36
C GLN A 183 -27.13 32.50 -24.37
N ASN A 184 -27.71 31.96 -23.30
CA ASN A 184 -29.16 31.83 -23.16
C ASN A 184 -29.87 33.20 -23.15
N LYS A 185 -29.30 34.20 -22.46
CA LYS A 185 -29.82 35.57 -22.46
C LYS A 185 -29.81 36.18 -23.86
N ALA A 186 -28.72 36.05 -24.60
CA ALA A 186 -28.61 36.54 -25.97
C ALA A 186 -29.61 35.86 -26.91
N LEU A 187 -29.79 34.55 -26.77
CA LEU A 187 -30.76 33.78 -27.55
C LEU A 187 -32.20 34.23 -27.28
N MET A 188 -32.55 34.49 -26.02
CA MET A 188 -33.86 35.03 -25.64
C MET A 188 -34.10 36.45 -26.19
N GLU A 189 -33.07 37.31 -26.20
CA GLU A 189 -33.19 38.65 -26.78
C GLU A 189 -33.41 38.61 -28.30
N LEU A 190 -32.76 37.68 -29.00
CA LEU A 190 -32.99 37.44 -30.43
C LEU A 190 -34.41 36.94 -30.71
N LEU A 191 -34.91 36.00 -29.91
CA LEU A 191 -36.29 35.52 -30.02
C LEU A 191 -37.32 36.62 -29.74
N ALA A 192 -37.07 37.50 -28.77
CA ALA A 192 -37.97 38.63 -28.50
C ALA A 192 -38.08 39.59 -29.70
N LYS A 193 -36.98 39.81 -30.43
CA LYS A 193 -36.95 40.66 -31.64
C LYS A 193 -37.68 40.03 -32.83
N THR A 194 -37.77 38.71 -32.93
CA THR A 194 -38.47 38.04 -34.04
C THR A 194 -39.98 37.98 -33.86
N VAL A 195 -40.49 38.00 -32.62
CA VAL A 195 -41.93 37.90 -32.31
C VAL A 195 -42.66 39.24 -32.48
N ASN A 196 -41.96 40.37 -32.45
CA ASN A 196 -42.54 41.71 -32.66
C ASN A 196 -41.87 42.43 -33.87
N PRO A 197 -42.17 42.03 -35.12
CA PRO A 197 -41.68 42.76 -36.28
C PRO A 197 -42.30 44.17 -36.29
N GLU A 198 -41.46 45.21 -36.34
CA GLU A 198 -41.92 46.59 -36.43
C GLU A 198 -42.92 46.75 -37.59
N PRO A 199 -44.03 47.49 -37.39
CA PRO A 199 -45.00 47.71 -38.45
C PRO A 199 -44.31 48.46 -39.59
N LYS A 200 -44.24 47.81 -40.77
CA LYS A 200 -43.73 48.42 -42.00
C LYS A 200 -44.56 49.68 -42.29
N LYS A 201 -43.90 50.83 -42.28
CA LYS A 201 -44.44 52.11 -42.75
C LYS A 201 -44.56 52.13 -44.26
#